data_AF-A0A254RJG7-F1
#
_entry.id   AF-A0A254RJG7-F1
#
_cell.length_a   1.000
_cell.length_b   1.000
_cell.length_c   1.000
_cell.angle_alpha   90.00
_cell.angle_beta   90.00
_cell.angle_gamma   90.00
#
_symmetry.space_group_name_H-M   'P 1'
#
loop_
_entity.id
_entity.type
_entity.pdbx_description
1 polymer ?
#
loop_
_entity_poly.entity_id
_entity_poly.type
_entity_poly.pdbx_seq_one_letter_code
_entity_poly.pdbx_strand_id
1 'polypeptide(L)'
;MIPELFSVGKSLKAVYDFSQKASNFFLTKKIDAFNENPQSEKSKEFWAKLKDDYQEFEKIMELLIHHLISAESTVKAKYIRNLVDSYSEGKIDWLMFCRMNFILSQIYTFDLEKIVEFYYGSESKLEKNDEERFFTLGLVNHVRNRSNVVDLAMTKDLEVKYEKNDLGEIFVDCVLHDEKIKISQRHQKDVEKSFDCYNNVMKNLLHHK
;
A
#
# COMPACT_ATOMS: atom_id res chain seq x y z
N MET A 1 -15.29 2.91 28.23
CA MET A 1 -15.83 1.94 29.22
C MET A 1 -15.00 0.65 29.11
N ILE A 2 -13.80 0.62 29.72
CA ILE A 2 -12.84 -0.50 29.73
C ILE A 2 -12.44 -0.99 31.17
N PRO A 3 -13.08 -0.62 32.32
CA PRO A 3 -12.56 -1.09 33.62
C PRO A 3 -12.92 -2.55 34.02
N GLU A 4 -13.85 -3.23 33.31
CA GLU A 4 -14.39 -4.52 33.79
C GLU A 4 -13.77 -5.78 33.17
N LEU A 5 -12.84 -5.63 32.21
CA LEU A 5 -12.14 -6.79 31.63
C LEU A 5 -11.11 -7.40 32.60
N PHE A 6 -10.65 -6.63 33.59
CA PHE A 6 -9.57 -7.00 34.50
C PHE A 6 -10.01 -7.02 35.98
N SER A 7 -11.24 -7.41 36.27
CA SER A 7 -11.60 -7.77 37.64
C SER A 7 -10.77 -8.99 38.05
N VAL A 8 -9.86 -8.79 39.00
CA VAL A 8 -8.96 -9.81 39.57
C VAL A 8 -9.74 -11.12 39.82
N GLY A 9 -9.44 -12.17 39.05
CA GLY A 9 -10.04 -13.51 39.21
C GLY A 9 -10.72 -14.13 37.98
N LYS A 10 -10.94 -13.40 36.88
CA LYS A 10 -11.32 -14.05 35.60
C LYS A 10 -10.10 -14.84 35.08
N SER A 11 -10.19 -16.16 35.13
CA SER A 11 -9.08 -17.11 34.86
C SER A 11 -8.32 -16.79 33.57
N LEU A 12 -7.03 -17.13 33.50
CA LEU A 12 -6.19 -17.04 32.29
C LEU A 12 -6.91 -17.56 31.03
N LYS A 13 -7.77 -18.58 31.20
CA LYS A 13 -8.65 -19.14 30.18
C LYS A 13 -9.63 -18.13 29.60
N ALA A 14 -10.25 -17.27 30.41
CA ALA A 14 -11.17 -16.23 29.91
C ALA A 14 -10.44 -15.18 29.06
N VAL A 15 -9.21 -14.82 29.43
CA VAL A 15 -8.36 -13.91 28.63
C VAL A 15 -7.98 -14.57 27.30
N TYR A 16 -7.59 -15.83 27.33
CA TYR A 16 -7.29 -16.63 26.13
C TYR A 16 -8.52 -16.79 25.22
N ASP A 17 -9.68 -17.13 25.77
CA ASP A 17 -10.92 -17.30 25.00
C ASP A 17 -11.35 -15.96 24.37
N PHE A 18 -11.17 -14.84 25.09
CA PHE A 18 -11.43 -13.51 24.54
C PHE A 18 -10.45 -13.16 23.41
N SER A 19 -9.14 -13.40 23.58
CA SER A 19 -8.14 -13.09 22.55
C SER A 19 -8.36 -13.93 21.30
N GLN A 20 -8.71 -15.21 21.43
CA GLN A 20 -9.07 -16.08 20.31
C GLN A 20 -10.32 -15.59 19.58
N LYS A 21 -11.38 -15.23 20.31
CA LYS A 21 -12.61 -14.67 19.71
C LYS A 21 -12.34 -13.36 18.98
N ALA A 22 -11.56 -12.46 19.58
CA ALA A 22 -11.18 -11.19 18.97
C ALA A 22 -10.34 -11.43 17.71
N SER A 23 -9.34 -12.30 17.77
CA SER A 23 -8.50 -12.68 16.63
C SER A 23 -9.35 -13.25 15.48
N ASN A 24 -10.24 -14.19 15.77
CA ASN A 24 -11.13 -14.78 14.77
C ASN A 24 -12.08 -13.74 14.17
N PHE A 25 -12.65 -12.85 14.99
CA PHE A 25 -13.49 -11.77 14.51
C PHE A 25 -12.75 -10.84 13.54
N PHE A 26 -11.52 -10.43 13.89
CA PHE A 26 -10.69 -9.61 13.02
C PHE A 26 -10.29 -10.35 11.75
N LEU A 27 -9.96 -11.64 11.82
CA LEU A 27 -9.66 -12.46 10.66
C LEU A 27 -10.87 -12.55 9.71
N THR A 28 -12.08 -12.79 10.23
CA THR A 28 -13.30 -12.79 9.43
C THR A 28 -13.48 -11.44 8.72
N LYS A 29 -13.28 -10.31 9.42
CA LYS A 29 -13.36 -8.99 8.79
C LYS A 29 -12.34 -8.77 7.68
N LYS A 30 -11.14 -9.32 7.81
CA LYS A 30 -10.12 -9.27 6.75
C LYS A 30 -10.49 -10.17 5.56
N ILE A 31 -11.06 -11.34 5.81
CA ILE A 31 -11.58 -12.24 4.77
C ILE A 31 -12.73 -11.57 4.02
N ASP A 32 -13.66 -10.92 4.74
CA ASP A 32 -14.74 -10.15 4.14
C ASP A 32 -14.17 -9.05 3.24
N ALA A 33 -13.24 -8.24 3.76
CA ALA A 33 -12.59 -7.16 3.01
C ALA A 33 -11.81 -7.66 1.78
N PHE A 34 -11.16 -8.83 1.88
CA PHE A 34 -10.48 -9.48 0.77
C PHE A 34 -11.48 -9.91 -0.33
N ASN A 35 -12.69 -10.30 0.03
CA ASN A 35 -13.71 -10.79 -0.91
C ASN A 35 -14.70 -9.71 -1.38
N GLU A 36 -14.56 -8.45 -0.95
CA GLU A 36 -15.45 -7.35 -1.35
C GLU A 36 -15.44 -7.10 -2.86
N ASN A 37 -14.31 -7.35 -3.53
CA ASN A 37 -14.15 -7.10 -4.95
C ASN A 37 -14.45 -8.36 -5.78
N PRO A 38 -15.33 -8.27 -6.80
CA PRO A 38 -15.59 -9.40 -7.68
C PRO A 38 -14.36 -9.76 -8.50
N GLN A 39 -14.08 -11.07 -8.62
CA GLN A 39 -12.96 -11.56 -9.41
C GLN A 39 -13.19 -11.28 -10.91
N SER A 40 -12.14 -10.88 -11.61
CA SER A 40 -12.16 -10.83 -13.08
C SER A 40 -12.30 -12.24 -13.67
N GLU A 41 -12.77 -12.35 -14.92
CA GLU A 41 -12.89 -13.65 -15.60
C GLU A 41 -11.53 -14.37 -15.70
N LYS A 42 -10.45 -13.64 -15.97
CA LYS A 42 -9.09 -14.20 -15.97
C LYS A 42 -8.70 -14.79 -14.61
N SER A 43 -9.00 -14.07 -13.52
CA SER A 43 -8.74 -14.56 -12.16
C SER A 43 -9.55 -15.84 -11.88
N LYS A 44 -10.82 -15.90 -12.29
CA LYS A 44 -11.65 -17.12 -12.16
C LYS A 44 -11.08 -18.31 -12.94
N GLU A 45 -10.65 -18.09 -14.19
CA GLU A 45 -10.01 -19.13 -15.01
C GLU A 45 -8.73 -19.66 -14.37
N PHE A 46 -7.90 -18.76 -13.81
CA PHE A 46 -6.70 -19.12 -13.07
C PHE A 46 -7.05 -20.03 -11.87
N TRP A 47 -7.98 -19.61 -11.02
CA TRP A 47 -8.41 -20.40 -9.86
C TRP A 47 -9.06 -21.73 -10.24
N ALA A 48 -9.75 -21.79 -11.38
CA ALA A 48 -10.30 -23.04 -11.88
C ALA A 48 -9.21 -24.03 -12.28
N LYS A 49 -8.16 -23.57 -12.99
CA LYS A 49 -7.00 -24.39 -13.36
C LYS A 49 -6.19 -24.84 -12.14
N LEU A 50 -6.07 -23.98 -11.14
CA LEU A 50 -5.32 -24.27 -9.92
C LEU A 50 -5.94 -25.43 -9.13
N LYS A 51 -7.24 -25.68 -9.24
CA LYS A 51 -7.90 -26.82 -8.55
C LYS A 51 -7.39 -28.17 -9.01
N ASP A 52 -6.87 -28.26 -10.23
CA ASP A 52 -6.31 -29.50 -10.77
C ASP A 52 -4.85 -29.71 -10.31
N ASP A 53 -4.18 -28.67 -9.80
CA ASP A 53 -2.86 -28.72 -9.17
C ASP A 53 -2.95 -28.43 -7.67
N TYR A 54 -3.23 -29.48 -6.90
CA TYR A 54 -3.42 -29.38 -5.46
C TYR A 54 -2.20 -28.80 -4.72
N GLN A 55 -0.98 -29.10 -5.17
CA GLN A 55 0.24 -28.63 -4.50
C GLN A 55 0.43 -27.13 -4.68
N GLU A 56 0.21 -26.62 -5.90
CA GLU A 56 0.32 -25.19 -6.17
C GLU A 56 -0.82 -24.41 -5.50
N PHE A 57 -2.03 -24.99 -5.48
CA PHE A 57 -3.17 -24.43 -4.74
C PHE A 57 -2.87 -24.29 -3.25
N GLU A 58 -2.40 -25.37 -2.60
CA GLU A 58 -2.09 -25.37 -1.17
C GLU A 58 -1.04 -24.32 -0.83
N LYS A 59 0.05 -24.25 -1.60
CA LYS A 59 1.12 -23.26 -1.43
C LYS A 59 0.62 -21.82 -1.50
N ILE A 60 -0.25 -21.49 -2.45
CA ILE A 60 -0.82 -20.15 -2.59
C ILE A 60 -1.77 -19.84 -1.44
N MET A 61 -2.59 -20.82 -1.03
CA MET A 61 -3.55 -20.65 0.06
C MET A 61 -2.88 -20.48 1.42
N GLU A 62 -1.82 -21.24 1.71
CA GLU A 62 -1.04 -21.10 2.94
C GLU A 62 -0.43 -19.71 3.06
N LEU A 63 0.18 -19.23 1.97
CA LEU A 63 0.72 -17.89 1.88
C LEU A 63 -0.38 -16.86 2.16
N LEU A 64 -1.52 -16.97 1.49
CA LEU A 64 -2.66 -16.06 1.67
C LEU A 64 -3.17 -16.01 3.11
N ILE A 65 -3.39 -17.17 3.72
CA ILE A 65 -3.84 -17.28 5.11
C ILE A 65 -2.82 -16.63 6.03
N HIS A 66 -1.53 -16.93 5.84
CA HIS A 66 -0.46 -16.33 6.63
C HIS A 66 -0.46 -14.80 6.56
N HIS A 67 -0.63 -14.23 5.36
CA HIS A 67 -0.65 -12.77 5.19
C HIS A 67 -1.91 -12.13 5.74
N LEU A 68 -3.09 -12.76 5.60
CA LEU A 68 -4.32 -12.25 6.20
C LEU A 68 -4.26 -12.27 7.74
N ILE A 69 -3.69 -13.32 8.33
CA ILE A 69 -3.48 -13.38 9.79
C ILE A 69 -2.55 -12.23 10.21
N SER A 70 -1.43 -12.07 9.51
CA SER A 70 -0.39 -11.08 9.83
C SER A 70 -0.75 -9.63 9.47
N ALA A 71 -1.73 -9.40 8.60
CA ALA A 71 -2.14 -8.04 8.22
C ALA A 71 -2.63 -7.25 9.45
N GLU A 72 -2.11 -6.06 9.68
CA GLU A 72 -2.51 -5.26 10.84
C GLU A 72 -3.89 -4.59 10.69
N SER A 73 -4.45 -4.58 9.48
CA SER A 73 -5.71 -3.90 9.16
C SER A 73 -6.53 -4.62 8.09
N THR A 74 -7.82 -4.31 8.02
CA THR A 74 -8.70 -4.74 6.90
C THR A 74 -8.34 -4.05 5.60
N VAL A 75 -7.77 -2.84 5.64
CA VAL A 75 -7.30 -2.12 4.46
C VAL A 75 -6.15 -2.88 3.81
N LYS A 76 -5.20 -3.38 4.59
CA LYS A 76 -4.09 -4.19 4.08
C LYS A 76 -4.54 -5.52 3.49
N ALA A 77 -5.64 -6.10 4.00
CA ALA A 77 -6.27 -7.27 3.36
C ALA A 77 -6.74 -6.98 1.93
N LYS A 78 -7.20 -5.75 1.65
CA LYS A 78 -7.55 -5.32 0.28
C LYS A 78 -6.32 -5.21 -0.62
N TYR A 79 -5.19 -4.74 -0.10
CA TYR A 79 -3.95 -4.71 -0.86
C TYR A 79 -3.39 -6.11 -1.14
N ILE A 80 -3.52 -7.04 -0.20
CA ILE A 80 -3.21 -8.46 -0.44
C ILE A 80 -4.10 -9.00 -1.57
N ARG A 81 -5.39 -8.64 -1.58
CA ARG A 81 -6.31 -9.01 -2.67
C ARG A 81 -5.84 -8.48 -4.03
N ASN A 82 -5.48 -7.19 -4.12
CA ASN A 82 -5.01 -6.57 -5.36
C ASN A 82 -3.75 -7.24 -5.91
N LEU A 83 -2.83 -7.62 -5.02
CA LEU A 83 -1.62 -8.36 -5.39
C LEU A 83 -1.94 -9.75 -5.96
N VAL A 84 -2.87 -10.47 -5.33
CA VAL A 84 -3.31 -11.79 -5.79
C VAL A 84 -4.00 -11.71 -7.13
N ASP A 85 -4.88 -10.73 -7.33
CA ASP A 85 -5.54 -10.52 -8.62
C ASP A 85 -4.53 -10.14 -9.70
N SER A 86 -3.50 -9.35 -9.37
CA SER A 86 -2.44 -9.04 -10.32
C SER A 86 -1.66 -10.28 -10.76
N TYR A 87 -1.41 -11.22 -9.85
CA TYR A 87 -0.78 -12.49 -10.16
C TYR A 87 -1.71 -13.41 -10.98
N SER A 88 -2.95 -13.61 -10.54
CA SER A 88 -3.90 -14.50 -11.24
C SER A 88 -4.30 -14.00 -12.63
N GLU A 89 -4.21 -12.69 -12.87
CA GLU A 89 -4.43 -12.07 -14.18
C GLU A 89 -3.19 -12.10 -15.09
N GLY A 90 -2.04 -12.56 -14.58
CA GLY A 90 -0.78 -12.64 -15.31
C GLY A 90 -0.10 -11.28 -15.53
N LYS A 91 -0.42 -10.25 -14.72
CA LYS A 91 0.27 -8.95 -14.77
C LYS A 91 1.68 -9.03 -14.19
N ILE A 92 1.87 -9.95 -13.24
CA ILE A 92 3.15 -10.23 -12.58
C ILE A 92 3.38 -11.74 -12.55
N ASP A 93 4.64 -12.15 -12.55
CA ASP A 93 5.01 -13.57 -12.39
C ASP A 93 5.08 -13.98 -10.91
N TRP A 94 5.34 -15.27 -10.66
CA TRP A 94 5.44 -15.83 -9.32
C TRP A 94 6.55 -15.17 -8.48
N LEU A 95 7.70 -14.88 -9.10
CA LEU A 95 8.84 -14.29 -8.39
C LEU A 95 8.50 -12.87 -7.93
N MET A 96 7.88 -12.09 -8.81
CA MET A 96 7.41 -10.74 -8.51
C MET A 96 6.29 -10.75 -7.48
N PHE A 97 5.34 -11.69 -7.58
CA PHE A 97 4.31 -11.89 -6.57
C PHE A 97 4.92 -12.14 -5.18
N CYS A 98 5.88 -13.07 -5.05
CA CYS A 98 6.59 -13.31 -3.80
C CYS A 98 7.32 -12.06 -3.28
N ARG A 99 8.00 -11.32 -4.17
CA ARG A 99 8.74 -10.10 -3.82
C ARG A 99 7.82 -9.00 -3.31
N MET A 100 6.73 -8.71 -4.01
CA MET A 100 5.73 -7.71 -3.61
C MET A 100 5.03 -8.11 -2.32
N ASN A 101 4.79 -9.40 -2.13
CA ASN A 101 4.18 -9.92 -0.92
C ASN A 101 5.11 -9.78 0.29
N PHE A 102 6.41 -10.04 0.12
CA PHE A 102 7.42 -9.73 1.13
C PHE A 102 7.39 -8.23 1.49
N ILE A 103 7.43 -7.35 0.49
CA ILE A 103 7.36 -5.90 0.71
C ILE A 103 6.09 -5.51 1.47
N LEU A 104 4.92 -5.96 1.02
CA LEU A 104 3.65 -5.65 1.64
C LEU A 104 3.60 -6.12 3.10
N SER A 105 4.20 -7.27 3.43
CA SER A 105 4.28 -7.75 4.81
C SER A 105 5.07 -6.81 5.74
N GLN A 106 6.09 -6.13 5.22
CA GLN A 106 7.01 -5.28 6.00
C GLN A 106 6.57 -3.81 6.12
N ILE A 107 5.60 -3.37 5.31
CA ILE A 107 5.13 -1.98 5.29
C ILE A 107 3.83 -1.84 6.09
N TYR A 108 3.70 -0.79 6.90
CA TYR A 108 2.45 -0.51 7.58
C TYR A 108 1.43 0.15 6.65
N THR A 109 0.14 -0.05 6.92
CA THR A 109 -0.94 0.54 6.12
C THR A 109 -0.79 2.05 5.90
N PHE A 110 -0.32 2.80 6.91
CA PHE A 110 -0.15 4.27 6.80
C PHE A 110 1.02 4.68 5.88
N ASP A 111 2.01 3.82 5.70
CA ASP A 111 3.14 4.07 4.80
C ASP A 111 2.73 3.91 3.32
N LEU A 112 1.69 3.12 3.06
CA LEU A 112 1.21 2.84 1.70
C LEU A 112 0.54 4.06 1.05
N GLU A 113 0.02 5.01 1.82
CA GLU A 113 -0.47 6.26 1.23
C GLU A 113 0.71 7.13 0.76
N LYS A 114 1.73 7.26 1.62
CA LYS A 114 2.94 8.04 1.34
C LYS A 114 3.68 7.58 0.09
N ILE A 115 3.73 6.25 -0.14
CA ILE A 115 4.44 5.73 -1.31
C ILE A 115 3.71 6.07 -2.61
N VAL A 116 2.37 6.08 -2.61
CA VAL A 116 1.59 6.48 -3.80
C VAL A 116 1.75 7.96 -4.05
N GLU A 117 1.74 8.78 -3.01
CA GLU A 117 2.00 10.22 -3.12
C GLU A 117 3.39 10.50 -3.68
N PHE A 118 4.44 9.80 -3.24
CA PHE A 118 5.77 9.92 -3.83
C PHE A 118 5.78 9.59 -5.33
N TYR A 119 5.11 8.50 -5.73
CA TYR A 119 5.09 8.04 -7.13
C TYR A 119 4.18 8.85 -8.05
N TYR A 120 3.04 9.34 -7.58
CA TYR A 120 1.98 9.91 -8.42
C TYR A 120 1.37 11.22 -7.89
N GLY A 121 1.79 11.69 -6.72
CA GLY A 121 1.35 12.95 -6.14
C GLY A 121 2.15 14.16 -6.65
N SER A 122 1.78 15.32 -6.12
CA SER A 122 2.46 16.59 -6.35
C SER A 122 3.68 16.78 -5.44
N GLU A 123 3.74 16.08 -4.31
CA GLU A 123 4.89 16.09 -3.40
C GLU A 123 5.92 15.04 -3.84
N SER A 124 7.16 15.49 -4.04
CA SER A 124 8.28 14.64 -4.48
C SER A 124 9.26 14.31 -3.35
N LYS A 125 8.90 14.63 -2.10
CA LYS A 125 9.78 14.47 -0.94
C LYS A 125 9.11 13.61 0.12
N LEU A 126 9.86 12.65 0.61
CA LEU A 126 9.49 11.80 1.73
C LEU A 126 10.20 12.30 2.99
N GLU A 127 9.68 11.97 4.16
CA GLU A 127 10.45 12.17 5.40
C GLU A 127 11.64 11.20 5.41
N LYS A 128 12.79 11.62 5.96
CA LYS A 128 14.04 10.83 5.93
C LYS A 128 13.87 9.37 6.39
N ASN A 129 13.04 9.12 7.41
CA ASN A 129 12.78 7.78 7.93
C ASN A 129 11.96 6.91 6.95
N ASP A 130 11.08 7.54 6.16
CA ASP A 130 10.31 6.85 5.12
C ASP A 130 11.22 6.49 3.95
N GLU A 131 12.12 7.39 3.57
CA GLU A 131 13.08 7.18 2.48
C GLU A 131 13.99 5.98 2.72
N GLU A 132 14.64 5.93 3.89
CA GLU A 132 15.56 4.83 4.25
C GLU A 132 14.84 3.47 4.25
N ARG A 133 13.59 3.46 4.73
CA ARG A 133 12.75 2.27 4.78
C ARG A 133 12.29 1.82 3.40
N PHE A 134 11.80 2.72 2.55
CA PHE A 134 11.39 2.38 1.18
C PHE A 134 12.58 1.97 0.33
N PHE A 135 13.75 2.58 0.55
CA PHE A 135 14.99 2.16 -0.10
C PHE A 135 15.40 0.74 0.32
N THR A 136 15.33 0.43 1.62
CA THR A 136 15.63 -0.91 2.15
C THR A 136 14.71 -1.98 1.55
N LEU A 137 13.45 -1.61 1.26
CA LEU A 137 12.47 -2.49 0.59
C LEU A 137 12.63 -2.51 -0.93
N GLY A 138 13.55 -1.72 -1.49
CA GLY A 138 13.84 -1.62 -2.91
C GLY A 138 12.79 -0.86 -3.71
N LEU A 139 11.90 -0.10 -3.06
CA LEU A 139 10.83 0.66 -3.70
C LEU A 139 11.26 2.05 -4.17
N VAL A 140 12.42 2.52 -3.75
CA VAL A 140 13.05 3.73 -4.27
C VAL A 140 14.53 3.47 -4.47
N ASN A 141 15.16 4.23 -5.36
CA ASN A 141 16.60 4.20 -5.59
C ASN A 141 17.30 5.30 -4.80
N HIS A 142 18.51 5.02 -4.37
CA HIS A 142 19.39 5.99 -3.72
C HIS A 142 20.33 6.60 -4.77
N VAL A 143 20.21 7.89 -5.05
CA VAL A 143 21.14 8.60 -5.94
C VAL A 143 22.13 9.37 -5.10
N ARG A 144 23.41 8.95 -5.16
CA ARG A 144 24.52 9.78 -4.69
C ARG A 144 24.85 10.75 -5.80
N ASN A 145 24.45 12.00 -5.66
CA ASN A 145 25.06 13.07 -6.44
C ASN A 145 26.56 13.07 -6.11
N ARG A 146 27.39 12.66 -7.06
CA ARG A 146 28.81 12.98 -7.00
C ARG A 146 28.89 14.48 -7.26
N SER A 147 28.87 15.27 -6.19
CA SER A 147 29.19 16.68 -6.28
C SER A 147 30.56 16.80 -6.94
N ASN A 148 30.74 17.78 -7.83
CA ASN A 148 32.06 18.03 -8.41
C ASN A 148 33.06 18.25 -7.27
N VAL A 149 34.35 17.95 -7.48
CA VAL A 149 35.39 18.08 -6.43
C VAL A 149 35.39 19.47 -5.77
N VAL A 150 34.87 20.48 -6.45
CA VAL A 150 34.68 21.86 -5.97
C VAL A 150 33.56 21.99 -4.92
N ASP A 151 32.47 21.22 -5.04
CA ASP A 151 31.34 21.24 -4.10
C ASP A 151 31.65 20.49 -2.80
N LEU A 152 32.47 19.43 -2.88
CA LEU A 152 32.94 18.65 -1.73
C LEU A 152 33.76 19.48 -0.71
N ALA A 153 34.37 20.57 -1.17
CA ALA A 153 35.18 21.45 -0.33
C ALA A 153 34.34 22.51 0.42
N MET A 154 33.08 22.72 0.04
CA MET A 154 32.28 23.88 0.46
C MET A 154 30.97 23.53 1.17
N THR A 155 30.42 22.32 1.03
CA THR A 155 29.17 21.92 1.69
C THR A 155 29.34 20.72 2.61
N LYS A 156 28.84 20.88 3.84
CA LYS A 156 28.99 19.93 4.95
C LYS A 156 28.01 18.76 4.91
N ASP A 157 27.13 18.66 3.92
CA ASP A 157 26.14 17.60 3.84
C ASP A 157 26.02 17.11 2.39
N LEU A 158 26.39 15.86 2.15
CA LEU A 158 26.00 15.14 0.93
C LEU A 158 24.48 14.99 0.97
N GLU A 159 23.76 15.80 0.19
CA GLU A 159 22.30 15.68 0.09
C GLU A 159 21.98 14.33 -0.58
N VAL A 160 21.44 13.40 0.21
CA VAL A 160 20.94 12.12 -0.29
C VAL A 160 19.63 12.40 -1.00
N LYS A 161 19.53 12.00 -2.27
CA LYS A 161 18.30 12.12 -3.05
C LYS A 161 17.77 10.73 -3.38
N TYR A 162 16.51 10.50 -3.07
CA TYR A 162 15.80 9.27 -3.44
C TYR A 162 14.98 9.49 -4.71
N GLU A 163 14.97 8.49 -5.58
CA GLU A 163 14.28 8.54 -6.87
C GLU A 163 13.39 7.32 -7.08
N LYS A 164 12.37 7.49 -7.92
CA LYS A 164 11.46 6.42 -8.33
C LYS A 164 12.23 5.32 -9.07
N ASN A 165 11.71 4.11 -9.01
CA ASN A 165 12.24 2.96 -9.73
C ASN A 165 11.11 2.04 -10.21
N ASP A 166 11.45 1.13 -11.10
CA ASP A 166 10.48 0.24 -11.75
C ASP A 166 9.74 -0.64 -10.74
N LEU A 167 10.44 -1.12 -9.70
CA LEU A 167 9.79 -1.99 -8.70
C LEU A 167 8.69 -1.24 -7.94
N GLY A 168 8.98 -0.03 -7.48
CA GLY A 168 8.01 0.78 -6.76
C GLY A 168 6.85 1.21 -7.65
N GLU A 169 7.11 1.49 -8.93
CA GLU A 169 6.04 1.78 -9.90
C GLU A 169 5.10 0.58 -10.07
N ILE A 170 5.65 -0.61 -10.32
CA ILE A 170 4.85 -1.84 -10.46
C ILE A 170 4.13 -2.16 -9.15
N PHE A 171 4.78 -1.96 -8.00
CA PHE A 171 4.17 -2.17 -6.68
C PHE A 171 2.95 -1.26 -6.49
N VAL A 172 3.08 0.04 -6.78
CA VAL A 172 1.95 0.98 -6.69
C VAL A 172 0.84 0.58 -7.66
N ASP A 173 1.18 0.19 -8.88
CA ASP A 173 0.21 -0.13 -9.92
C ASP A 173 -0.56 -1.43 -9.66
N CYS A 174 0.10 -2.44 -9.08
CA CYS A 174 -0.50 -3.75 -8.82
C CYS A 174 -1.16 -3.82 -7.44
N VAL A 175 -0.53 -3.24 -6.42
CA VAL A 175 -0.95 -3.39 -5.02
C VAL A 175 -1.82 -2.22 -4.57
N LEU A 176 -1.48 -1.00 -4.99
CA LEU A 176 -2.08 0.25 -4.52
C LEU A 176 -2.92 0.94 -5.59
N HIS A 177 -3.42 0.17 -6.57
CA HIS A 177 -4.21 0.66 -7.70
C HIS A 177 -5.36 1.59 -7.27
N ASP A 178 -6.13 1.19 -6.25
CA ASP A 178 -7.27 1.97 -5.76
C ASP A 178 -6.85 3.32 -5.16
N GLU A 179 -5.72 3.36 -4.46
CA GLU A 179 -5.17 4.59 -3.89
C GLU A 179 -4.63 5.52 -4.98
N LYS A 180 -3.99 4.96 -6.01
CA LYS A 180 -3.57 5.72 -7.20
C LYS A 180 -4.78 6.41 -7.85
N ILE A 181 -5.91 5.70 -8.00
CA ILE A 181 -7.15 6.28 -8.54
C ILE A 181 -7.65 7.42 -7.63
N LYS A 182 -7.71 7.21 -6.31
CA LYS A 182 -8.18 8.23 -5.35
C LYS A 182 -7.32 9.48 -5.39
N ILE A 183 -5.99 9.34 -5.38
CA ILE A 183 -5.05 10.46 -5.45
C ILE A 183 -5.19 11.22 -6.76
N SER A 184 -5.36 10.51 -7.89
CA SER A 184 -5.60 11.14 -9.19
C SER A 184 -6.90 11.97 -9.19
N GLN A 185 -7.97 11.44 -8.60
CA GLN A 185 -9.26 12.14 -8.48
C GLN A 185 -9.20 13.35 -7.55
N ARG A 186 -8.43 13.29 -6.45
CA ARG A 186 -8.21 14.45 -5.56
C ARG A 186 -7.52 15.58 -6.30
N HIS A 187 -6.43 15.27 -7.01
CA HIS A 187 -5.70 16.27 -7.80
C HIS A 187 -6.59 16.93 -8.87
N GLN A 188 -7.42 16.15 -9.57
CA GLN A 188 -8.34 16.71 -10.56
C GLN A 188 -9.33 17.71 -9.93
N LYS A 189 -9.90 17.37 -8.77
CA LYS A 189 -10.82 18.28 -8.04
C LYS A 189 -10.12 19.55 -7.56
N ASP A 190 -8.87 19.47 -7.14
CA ASP A 190 -8.13 20.63 -6.68
C ASP A 190 -7.78 21.57 -7.84
N VAL A 191 -7.43 21.01 -9.02
CA VAL A 191 -7.23 21.78 -10.25
C VAL A 191 -8.53 22.49 -10.68
N GLU A 192 -9.67 21.80 -10.65
CA GLU A 192 -10.98 22.38 -10.97
C GLU A 192 -11.31 23.57 -10.05
N LYS A 193 -11.11 23.41 -8.74
CA LYS A 193 -11.32 24.50 -7.77
C LYS A 193 -10.41 25.70 -8.00
N SER A 194 -9.14 25.47 -8.34
CA SER A 194 -8.21 26.56 -8.67
C SER A 194 -8.67 27.32 -9.92
N PHE A 195 -9.18 26.62 -10.92
CA PHE A 195 -9.71 27.21 -12.15
C PHE A 195 -10.99 28.04 -11.89
N ASP A 196 -11.89 27.53 -11.06
CA ASP A 196 -13.10 28.26 -10.63
C ASP A 196 -12.75 29.53 -9.86
N CYS A 197 -11.77 29.45 -8.96
CA CYS A 197 -11.27 30.61 -8.22
C CYS A 197 -10.72 31.68 -9.19
N TYR A 198 -9.87 31.27 -10.14
CA TYR A 198 -9.32 32.16 -11.16
C TYR A 198 -10.42 32.84 -11.99
N ASN A 199 -11.40 32.07 -12.48
CA ASN A 199 -12.52 32.60 -13.26
C ASN A 199 -13.36 33.60 -12.47
N ASN A 200 -13.58 33.36 -11.18
CA ASN A 200 -14.31 34.28 -10.31
C ASN A 200 -13.53 35.59 -10.09
N VAL A 201 -12.22 35.52 -9.89
CA VAL A 201 -11.36 36.71 -9.81
C VAL A 201 -11.41 37.51 -11.12
N MET A 202 -11.29 36.85 -12.27
CA MET A 202 -11.33 37.50 -13.57
C MET A 202 -12.69 38.14 -13.88
N LYS A 203 -13.80 37.51 -13.52
CA LYS A 203 -15.15 38.09 -13.63
C LYS A 203 -15.29 39.36 -12.79
N ASN A 204 -14.80 39.35 -11.55
CA ASN A 204 -14.86 40.51 -10.67
C ASN A 204 -14.01 41.69 -11.20
N LEU A 205 -12.85 41.41 -11.80
CA LEU A 205 -12.00 42.43 -12.41
C LEU A 205 -12.62 43.07 -13.66
N LEU A 206 -13.43 42.32 -14.42
CA LEU A 206 -14.11 42.82 -15.62
C LEU A 206 -15.38 43.63 -15.31
N HIS A 207 -15.96 43.51 -14.12
CA HIS A 207 -17.12 44.29 -13.69
C HIS A 207 -16.77 45.60 -12.96
N HIS A 208 -15.48 45.89 -12.75
CA HIS A 208 -14.98 47.14 -12.16
C HIS A 208 -14.34 48.09 -13.19
N LYS A 209 -14.65 47.91 -14.49
CA LYS A 209 -14.37 48.87 -15.57
C LYS A 209 -15.67 49.37 -16.16
#